data_AF-A0A934DED0-F1
#
_entry.id   AF-A0A934DED0-F1
#
_cell.length_a   1.000
_cell.length_b   1.000
_cell.length_c   1.000
_cell.angle_alpha   90.00
_cell.angle_beta   90.00
_cell.angle_gamma   90.00
#
_symmetry.space_group_name_H-M   'P 1'
#
loop_
_entity.id
_entity.type
_entity.pdbx_description
1 polymer ?
#
loop_
_entity_poly.entity_id
_entity_poly.type
_entity_poly.pdbx_seq_one_letter_code
_entity_poly.pdbx_strand_id
1 'polypeptide(L)'
;MKANQVVFVLLLLAVTATLAGCDWDEKSEIESVLGTPIESVEMVAEFDIYGGIHGDGYWMRIYRVSPEAITAFRMNPKVDSYPQLAGSEGYKVCTWQPTPISNNHSKLAGGALFGGPNERELQKHIDKLDSLVRAKGNFYSFYYKPGAVEFFFLIPEENVLYRIFSRS
;
A
#
# COMPACT_ATOMS: atom_id res chain seq x y z
N MET A 1 -50.75 -25.53 0.68
CA MET A 1 -50.33 -24.17 1.08
C MET A 1 -48.81 -24.09 0.99
N LYS A 2 -48.33 -23.47 -0.09
CA LYS A 2 -46.94 -23.41 -0.56
C LYS A 2 -46.38 -21.98 -0.48
N ALA A 3 -46.76 -21.22 0.56
CA ALA A 3 -46.42 -19.80 0.68
C ALA A 3 -45.36 -19.51 1.77
N ASN A 4 -45.26 -20.34 2.82
CA ASN A 4 -44.41 -20.01 3.99
C ASN A 4 -42.94 -20.40 3.85
N GLN A 5 -42.57 -21.34 2.97
CA GLN A 5 -41.16 -21.71 2.77
C GLN A 5 -40.43 -20.79 1.80
N VAL A 6 -41.14 -20.11 0.89
CA VAL A 6 -40.52 -19.20 -0.10
C VAL A 6 -40.09 -17.88 0.55
N VAL A 7 -40.84 -17.41 1.55
CA VAL A 7 -40.53 -16.16 2.27
C VAL A 7 -39.27 -16.31 3.14
N PHE A 8 -39.04 -17.49 3.73
CA PHE A 8 -37.88 -17.73 4.59
C PHE A 8 -36.55 -17.78 3.80
N VAL A 9 -36.56 -18.31 2.58
CA VAL A 9 -35.37 -18.36 1.71
C VAL A 9 -35.03 -16.98 1.15
N LEU A 10 -36.03 -16.15 0.84
CA LEU A 10 -35.82 -14.78 0.36
C LEU A 10 -35.30 -13.84 1.46
N LEU A 11 -35.72 -14.01 2.72
CA LEU A 11 -35.17 -13.22 3.83
C LEU A 11 -33.71 -13.60 4.16
N LEU A 12 -33.32 -14.86 4.02
CA LEU A 12 -31.93 -15.28 4.23
C LEU A 12 -30.97 -14.73 3.16
N LEU A 13 -31.42 -14.61 1.91
CA LEU A 13 -30.64 -13.97 0.83
C LEU A 13 -30.51 -12.45 0.99
N ALA A 14 -31.46 -11.80 1.67
CA ALA A 14 -31.39 -10.37 1.95
C ALA A 14 -30.45 -10.04 3.14
N VAL A 15 -30.22 -10.98 4.05
CA VAL A 15 -29.36 -10.79 5.23
C VAL A 15 -27.89 -11.12 4.95
N THR A 16 -27.56 -11.85 3.89
CA THR A 16 -26.16 -12.03 3.45
C THR A 16 -25.64 -10.86 2.61
N ALA A 17 -26.50 -9.94 2.17
CA ALA A 17 -26.12 -8.78 1.36
C ALA A 17 -25.62 -7.57 2.18
N THR A 18 -25.65 -7.62 3.52
CA THR A 18 -25.23 -6.51 4.39
C THR A 18 -23.84 -6.70 5.01
N LEU A 19 -23.08 -7.71 4.57
CA LEU A 19 -21.63 -7.78 4.77
C LEU A 19 -20.86 -7.47 3.48
N ALA A 20 -21.42 -6.60 2.62
CA ALA A 20 -20.58 -5.70 1.86
C ALA A 20 -19.88 -4.78 2.88
N GLY A 21 -18.85 -5.31 3.54
CA GLY A 21 -17.80 -4.48 4.10
C GLY A 21 -17.38 -3.49 3.02
N CYS A 22 -16.96 -2.30 3.41
CA CYS A 22 -16.39 -1.35 2.45
C CYS A 22 -15.28 -2.08 1.68
N ASP A 23 -15.59 -2.55 0.48
CA ASP A 23 -14.64 -3.17 -0.43
C ASP A 23 -13.85 -1.99 -0.95
N TRP A 24 -12.83 -1.61 -0.19
CA TRP A 24 -11.85 -0.64 -0.61
C TRP A 24 -11.21 -1.24 -1.85
N ASP A 25 -11.40 -0.59 -3.00
CA ASP A 25 -10.85 -1.07 -4.25
C ASP A 25 -9.33 -0.84 -4.25
N GLU A 26 -8.63 -1.77 -3.62
CA GLU A 26 -7.18 -1.79 -3.49
C GLU A 26 -6.49 -1.72 -4.86
N LYS A 27 -7.11 -2.30 -5.88
CA LYS A 27 -6.66 -2.18 -7.27
C LYS A 27 -6.67 -0.71 -7.71
N SER A 28 -7.78 0.00 -7.53
CA SER A 28 -7.90 1.42 -7.88
C SER A 28 -6.89 2.30 -7.14
N GLU A 29 -6.59 2.02 -5.87
CA GLU A 29 -5.55 2.73 -5.13
C GLU A 29 -4.14 2.46 -5.69
N ILE A 30 -3.82 1.21 -6.01
CA ILE A 30 -2.53 0.87 -6.62
C ILE A 30 -2.42 1.45 -8.04
N GLU A 31 -3.48 1.44 -8.85
CA GLU A 31 -3.54 2.11 -10.16
C GLU A 31 -3.27 3.60 -10.03
N SER A 32 -3.93 4.25 -9.06
CA SER A 32 -3.76 5.67 -8.73
C SER A 32 -2.31 6.01 -8.37
N VAL A 33 -1.68 5.18 -7.54
CA VAL A 33 -0.29 5.39 -7.11
C VAL A 33 0.71 5.07 -8.23
N LEU A 34 0.47 4.05 -9.05
CA LEU A 34 1.36 3.74 -10.17
C LEU A 34 1.12 4.67 -11.38
N GLY A 35 -0.03 5.33 -11.44
CA GLY A 35 -0.43 6.18 -12.57
C GLY A 35 -0.66 5.39 -13.86
N THR A 36 -0.93 4.09 -13.76
CA THR A 36 -1.19 3.20 -14.89
C THR A 36 -2.33 2.25 -14.55
N PRO A 37 -3.21 1.91 -15.50
CA PRO A 37 -4.12 0.80 -15.34
C PRO A 37 -3.35 -0.48 -15.02
N ILE A 38 -3.90 -1.32 -14.13
CA ILE A 38 -3.34 -2.63 -13.80
C ILE A 38 -4.35 -3.71 -14.18
N GLU A 39 -3.87 -4.82 -14.73
CA GLU A 39 -4.76 -5.94 -15.05
C GLU A 39 -5.17 -6.65 -13.76
N SER A 40 -4.17 -6.98 -12.95
CA SER A 40 -4.31 -7.65 -11.66
C SER A 40 -3.37 -7.06 -10.61
N VAL A 41 -3.82 -7.14 -9.37
CA VAL A 41 -3.02 -6.93 -8.18
C VAL A 41 -3.36 -8.04 -7.19
N GLU A 42 -2.34 -8.60 -6.55
CA GLU A 42 -2.49 -9.64 -5.54
C GLU A 42 -1.74 -9.19 -4.29
N MET A 43 -2.43 -9.07 -3.16
CA MET A 43 -1.76 -8.90 -1.88
C MET A 43 -1.12 -10.23 -1.48
N VAL A 44 0.21 -10.25 -1.37
CA VAL A 44 0.97 -11.46 -1.03
C VAL A 44 1.32 -11.56 0.45
N ALA A 45 1.30 -10.44 1.17
CA ALA A 45 1.49 -10.39 2.61
C ALA A 45 0.94 -9.09 3.21
N GLU A 46 0.46 -9.18 4.44
CA GLU A 46 0.07 -8.04 5.28
C GLU A 46 0.64 -8.22 6.68
N PHE A 47 1.21 -7.15 7.20
CA PHE A 47 1.62 -7.00 8.59
C PHE A 47 0.89 -5.78 9.10
N ASP A 48 -0.07 -5.97 9.99
CA ASP A 48 -0.89 -4.87 10.53
C ASP A 48 -0.79 -4.86 12.06
N ILE A 49 -0.29 -3.75 12.60
CA ILE A 49 -0.20 -3.49 14.03
C ILE A 49 -0.82 -2.12 14.32
N TYR A 50 -2.12 -2.16 14.63
CA TYR A 50 -2.79 -1.08 15.38
C TYR A 50 -2.61 -1.32 16.88
N GLY A 51 -1.74 -0.55 17.51
CA GLY A 51 -1.27 -0.84 18.88
C GLY A 51 -1.54 0.20 19.95
N GLY A 52 -1.93 1.44 19.61
CA GLY A 52 -1.92 2.56 20.57
C GLY A 52 -3.28 3.21 20.84
N ILE A 53 -3.55 3.54 22.11
CA ILE A 53 -4.65 4.43 22.55
C ILE A 53 -4.50 5.84 21.94
N HIS A 54 -3.30 6.20 21.47
CA HIS A 54 -2.95 7.47 20.83
C HIS A 54 -3.05 7.47 19.29
N GLY A 55 -3.46 6.35 18.68
CA GLY A 55 -3.59 6.24 17.23
C GLY A 55 -2.28 6.00 16.48
N ASP A 56 -1.23 5.56 17.21
CA ASP A 56 0.00 5.03 16.62
C ASP A 56 -0.31 3.73 15.89
N GLY A 57 0.29 3.56 14.73
CA GLY A 57 -0.03 2.46 13.84
C GLY A 57 1.08 2.20 12.85
N TYR A 58 1.33 0.93 12.64
CA TYR A 58 2.24 0.46 11.61
C TYR A 58 1.52 -0.60 10.79
N TRP A 59 1.55 -0.45 9.47
CA TRP A 59 1.22 -1.56 8.60
C TRP A 59 2.13 -1.62 7.39
N MET A 60 2.38 -2.84 6.91
CA MET A 60 3.08 -3.12 5.67
C MET A 60 2.22 -4.08 4.85
N ARG A 61 1.90 -3.67 3.62
CA ARG A 61 1.27 -4.53 2.62
C ARG A 61 2.21 -4.72 1.45
N ILE A 62 2.27 -5.95 0.96
CA ILE A 62 3.12 -6.35 -0.15
C ILE A 62 2.21 -6.83 -1.27
N TYR A 63 2.39 -6.25 -2.44
CA TYR A 63 1.60 -6.56 -3.62
C TYR A 63 2.46 -7.14 -4.72
N ARG A 64 1.93 -8.14 -5.40
CA ARG A 64 2.36 -8.51 -6.74
C ARG A 64 1.51 -7.75 -7.75
N VAL A 65 2.17 -7.07 -8.67
CA VAL A 65 1.56 -6.24 -9.71
C VAL A 65 1.79 -6.92 -11.07
N SER A 66 0.86 -6.76 -12.02
CA SER A 66 1.03 -7.37 -13.34
C SER A 66 2.29 -6.83 -14.07
N PRO A 67 3.05 -7.67 -14.79
CA PRO A 67 4.26 -7.24 -15.51
C PRO A 67 4.02 -6.12 -16.53
N GLU A 68 2.82 -6.08 -17.11
CA GLU A 68 2.37 -5.07 -18.06
C GLU A 68 2.31 -3.69 -17.40
N ALA A 69 1.76 -3.61 -16.19
CA ALA A 69 1.72 -2.38 -15.41
C ALA A 69 3.12 -1.92 -14.99
N ILE A 70 4.00 -2.85 -14.61
CA ILE A 70 5.41 -2.53 -14.32
C ILE A 70 6.12 -1.99 -15.56
N THR A 71 5.87 -2.59 -16.73
CA THR A 71 6.41 -2.13 -18.01
C THR A 71 5.90 -0.73 -18.35
N ALA A 72 4.60 -0.49 -18.20
CA ALA A 72 3.97 0.81 -18.41
C ALA A 72 4.56 1.88 -17.47
N PHE A 73 4.67 1.55 -16.18
CA PHE A 73 5.30 2.42 -15.18
C PHE A 73 6.75 2.77 -15.56
N ARG A 74 7.57 1.81 -15.97
CA ARG A 74 8.98 2.05 -16.34
C ARG A 74 9.12 2.97 -17.55
N MET A 75 8.17 2.95 -18.48
CA MET A 75 8.17 3.86 -19.63
C MET A 75 7.87 5.30 -19.23
N ASN A 76 7.05 5.50 -18.20
CA ASN A 76 6.71 6.82 -17.69
C ASN A 76 6.49 6.81 -16.16
N PRO A 77 7.57 6.82 -15.36
CA PRO A 77 7.46 6.75 -13.90
C PRO A 77 6.94 8.06 -13.28
N LYS A 78 6.71 9.10 -14.09
CA LYS A 78 6.28 10.42 -13.62
C LYS A 78 4.76 10.48 -13.48
N VAL A 79 4.32 10.34 -12.24
CA VAL A 79 2.99 10.76 -11.82
C VAL A 79 3.16 12.13 -11.17
N ASP A 80 3.13 13.20 -11.98
CA ASP A 80 3.39 14.58 -11.52
C ASP A 80 2.36 15.06 -10.49
N SER A 81 1.23 14.36 -10.37
CA SER A 81 0.21 14.54 -9.34
C SER A 81 -0.46 13.20 -9.06
N TYR A 82 -0.42 12.72 -7.81
CA TYR A 82 -1.28 11.62 -7.41
C TYR A 82 -2.70 12.12 -7.14
N PRO A 83 -3.73 11.29 -7.39
CA PRO A 83 -4.98 11.43 -6.69
C PRO A 83 -4.72 11.42 -5.19
N GLN A 84 -5.35 12.34 -4.46
CA GLN A 84 -5.24 12.36 -3.01
C GLN A 84 -5.89 11.07 -2.49
N LEU A 85 -5.10 10.19 -1.87
CA LEU A 85 -5.62 8.97 -1.23
C LEU A 85 -6.62 9.37 -0.15
N ALA A 86 -7.68 8.59 0.04
CA ALA A 86 -8.64 8.85 1.10
C ALA A 86 -7.92 8.89 2.46
N GLY A 87 -8.17 9.91 3.29
CA GLY A 87 -7.50 10.08 4.58
C GLY A 87 -6.09 10.69 4.52
N SER A 88 -5.63 11.09 3.33
CA SER A 88 -4.35 11.78 3.12
C SER A 88 -4.47 13.32 3.13
N GLU A 89 -5.54 13.87 3.70
CA GLU A 89 -5.70 15.32 3.83
C GLU A 89 -4.55 15.93 4.67
N GLY A 90 -3.91 16.95 4.13
CA GLY A 90 -2.77 17.62 4.75
C GLY A 90 -1.42 16.90 4.61
N TYR A 91 -1.37 15.76 3.90
CA TYR A 91 -0.11 15.12 3.54
C TYR A 91 0.57 15.87 2.39
N LYS A 92 1.90 15.91 2.44
CA LYS A 92 2.77 16.29 1.32
C LYS A 92 3.13 15.05 0.53
N VAL A 93 3.37 15.25 -0.76
CA VAL A 93 3.72 14.17 -1.69
C VAL A 93 5.18 14.32 -2.13
N CYS A 94 5.91 13.21 -2.14
CA CYS A 94 7.10 13.03 -2.94
C CYS A 94 6.75 12.01 -4.04
N THR A 95 6.64 12.50 -5.28
CA THR A 95 6.35 11.63 -6.44
C THR A 95 7.50 10.67 -6.70
N TRP A 96 7.23 9.61 -7.47
CA TRP A 96 8.19 8.55 -7.76
C TRP A 96 9.59 9.06 -8.12
N GLN A 97 10.56 8.62 -7.34
CA GLN A 97 11.99 8.86 -7.54
C GLN A 97 12.72 7.53 -7.73
N PRO A 98 13.77 7.49 -8.55
CA PRO A 98 14.64 6.33 -8.60
C PRO A 98 15.50 6.25 -7.32
N THR A 99 15.75 5.04 -6.87
CA THR A 99 16.80 4.75 -5.89
C THR A 99 18.20 4.98 -6.49
N PRO A 100 19.21 5.40 -5.71
CA PRO A 100 19.22 5.48 -4.24
C PRO A 100 18.38 6.62 -3.65
N ILE A 101 17.89 6.44 -2.43
CA ILE A 101 17.16 7.48 -1.68
C ILE A 101 18.09 8.66 -1.38
N SER A 102 17.61 9.87 -1.66
CA SER A 102 18.37 11.10 -1.37
C SER A 102 18.49 11.36 0.13
N ASN A 103 19.51 12.11 0.55
CA ASN A 103 19.68 12.50 1.95
C ASN A 103 18.42 13.18 2.55
N ASN A 104 17.70 13.95 1.73
CA ASN A 104 16.48 14.66 2.15
C ASN A 104 15.32 13.70 2.48
N HIS A 105 15.32 12.50 1.90
CA HIS A 105 14.25 11.50 2.07
C HIS A 105 14.68 10.32 2.97
N SER A 106 15.97 10.21 3.31
CA SER A 106 16.50 9.15 4.18
C SER A 106 15.79 9.06 5.53
N LYS A 107 15.43 10.20 6.13
CA LYS A 107 14.68 10.26 7.40
C LYS A 107 13.26 9.73 7.25
N LEU A 108 12.58 10.03 6.14
CA LEU A 108 11.23 9.54 5.87
C LEU A 108 11.24 8.02 5.67
N ALA A 109 12.20 7.52 4.87
CA ALA A 109 12.41 6.09 4.68
C ALA A 109 12.70 5.38 6.00
N GLY A 110 13.57 5.95 6.84
CA GLY A 110 13.88 5.40 8.16
C GLY A 110 12.66 5.34 9.08
N GLY A 111 11.86 6.41 9.14
CA GLY A 111 10.63 6.44 9.93
C GLY A 111 9.59 5.43 9.46
N ALA A 112 9.50 5.19 8.14
CA ALA A 112 8.62 4.18 7.56
C ALA A 112 9.12 2.76 7.81
N LEU A 113 10.42 2.48 7.65
CA LEU A 113 10.96 1.12 7.74
C LEU A 113 11.12 0.63 9.18
N PHE A 114 11.51 1.50 10.11
CA PHE A 114 11.86 1.12 11.48
C PHE A 114 10.82 1.56 12.52
N GLY A 115 9.63 1.98 12.09
CA GLY A 115 8.50 2.28 12.97
C GLY A 115 7.74 1.04 13.47
N GLY A 116 7.96 -0.13 12.84
CA GLY A 116 7.25 -1.37 13.14
C GLY A 116 7.88 -2.20 14.28
N PRO A 117 7.13 -3.18 14.83
CA PRO A 117 7.63 -4.09 15.84
C PRO A 117 8.67 -5.08 15.27
N ASN A 118 9.49 -5.64 16.16
CA ASN A 118 10.50 -6.62 15.81
C ASN A 118 9.90 -8.03 15.71
N GLU A 119 9.12 -8.26 14.64
CA GLU A 119 8.68 -9.60 14.24
C GLU A 119 9.65 -10.16 13.18
N ARG A 120 10.03 -11.43 13.29
CA ARG A 120 11.07 -12.04 12.44
C ARG A 120 10.76 -11.94 10.94
N GLU A 121 9.52 -12.23 10.52
CA GLU A 121 9.17 -12.19 9.10
C GLU A 121 9.09 -10.74 8.58
N LEU A 122 8.52 -9.83 9.35
CA LEU A 122 8.54 -8.39 9.05
C LEU A 122 9.98 -7.86 8.94
N GLN A 123 10.86 -8.26 9.86
CA GLN A 123 12.26 -7.82 9.87
C GLN A 123 13.01 -8.24 8.61
N LYS A 124 12.72 -9.42 8.03
CA LYS A 124 13.31 -9.83 6.75
C LYS A 124 12.94 -8.87 5.62
N HIS A 125 11.70 -8.39 5.59
CA HIS A 125 11.25 -7.40 4.60
C HIS A 125 11.90 -6.03 4.84
N ILE A 126 12.01 -5.61 6.10
CA ILE A 126 12.70 -4.37 6.48
C ILE A 126 14.17 -4.42 6.05
N ASP A 127 14.90 -5.50 6.36
CA ASP A 127 16.31 -5.66 5.99
C ASP A 127 16.50 -5.66 4.47
N LYS A 128 15.60 -6.34 3.75
CA LYS A 128 15.59 -6.34 2.28
C LYS A 128 15.43 -4.91 1.77
N LEU A 129 14.41 -4.18 2.23
CA LEU A 129 14.16 -2.81 1.79
C LEU A 129 15.29 -1.86 2.16
N ASP A 130 15.85 -1.97 3.36
CA ASP A 130 16.99 -1.16 3.82
C ASP A 130 18.20 -1.32 2.88
N SER A 131 18.44 -2.53 2.37
CA SER A 131 19.47 -2.75 1.33
C SER A 131 19.10 -2.11 -0.02
N LEU A 132 17.84 -2.24 -0.45
CA LEU A 132 17.38 -1.83 -1.78
C LEU A 132 17.23 -0.31 -1.92
N VAL A 133 16.93 0.41 -0.84
CA VAL A 133 16.86 1.88 -0.85
C VAL A 133 18.23 2.53 -1.12
N ARG A 134 19.32 1.78 -0.93
CA ARG A 134 20.70 2.21 -1.23
C ARG A 134 21.21 1.73 -2.59
N ALA A 135 20.51 0.78 -3.22
CA ALA A 135 20.86 0.25 -4.53
C ALA A 135 20.25 1.09 -5.67
N LYS A 136 20.66 0.85 -6.91
CA LYS A 136 19.98 1.37 -8.11
C LYS A 136 18.95 0.36 -8.59
N GLY A 137 17.96 0.82 -9.37
CA GLY A 137 17.03 -0.03 -10.12
C GLY A 137 15.63 -0.15 -9.52
N ASN A 138 15.40 0.41 -8.34
CA ASN A 138 14.09 0.46 -7.69
C ASN A 138 13.53 1.89 -7.69
N PHE A 139 12.26 2.02 -7.36
CA PHE A 139 11.58 3.32 -7.28
C PHE A 139 10.92 3.49 -5.93
N TYR A 140 10.80 4.73 -5.49
CA TYR A 140 10.16 5.07 -4.23
C TYR A 140 9.30 6.32 -4.31
N SER A 141 8.28 6.39 -3.46
CA SER A 141 7.37 7.54 -3.32
C SER A 141 6.92 7.67 -1.87
N PHE A 142 6.53 8.88 -1.47
CA PHE A 142 6.03 9.15 -0.11
C PHE A 142 4.77 10.01 -0.12
N TYR A 143 3.86 9.71 0.80
CA TYR A 143 2.95 10.69 1.38
C TYR A 143 3.38 10.91 2.81
N TYR A 144 3.54 12.16 3.24
CA TYR A 144 3.98 12.42 4.61
C TYR A 144 3.44 13.72 5.20
N LYS A 145 3.24 13.73 6.50
CA LYS A 145 3.02 14.91 7.33
C LYS A 145 3.78 14.74 8.65
N PRO A 146 3.88 15.76 9.51
CA PRO A 146 4.49 15.58 10.82
C PRO A 146 3.83 14.40 11.57
N GLY A 147 4.63 13.42 11.99
CA GLY A 147 4.18 12.23 12.74
C GLY A 147 3.55 11.11 11.91
N ALA A 148 3.46 11.21 10.58
CA ALA A 148 2.93 10.14 9.75
C ALA A 148 3.60 10.08 8.37
N VAL A 149 3.98 8.88 7.94
CA VAL A 149 4.56 8.60 6.63
C VAL A 149 3.92 7.36 6.03
N GLU A 150 3.52 7.48 4.78
CA GLU A 150 3.18 6.37 3.91
C GLU A 150 4.25 6.29 2.82
N PHE A 151 4.88 5.14 2.72
CA PHE A 151 6.03 4.85 1.89
C PHE A 151 5.68 3.77 0.88
N PHE A 152 5.85 4.11 -0.39
CA PHE A 152 5.67 3.19 -1.51
C PHE A 152 7.04 2.84 -2.07
N PHE A 153 7.32 1.55 -2.24
CA PHE A 153 8.59 1.06 -2.78
C PHE A 153 8.36 -0.01 -3.83
N LEU A 154 8.73 0.29 -5.07
CA LEU A 154 8.56 -0.60 -6.21
C LEU A 154 9.87 -1.29 -6.56
N ILE A 155 9.82 -2.62 -6.68
CA ILE A 155 10.89 -3.49 -7.17
C ILE A 155 10.46 -4.02 -8.55
N PRO A 156 10.82 -3.35 -9.65
CA PRO A 156 10.31 -3.70 -10.97
C PRO A 156 10.70 -5.11 -11.42
N GLU A 157 11.93 -5.53 -11.11
CA GLU A 157 12.45 -6.84 -11.53
C GLU A 157 11.73 -8.01 -10.82
N GLU A 158 11.03 -7.76 -9.73
CA GLU A 158 10.23 -8.76 -9.01
C GLU A 158 8.72 -8.59 -9.24
N ASN A 159 8.30 -7.51 -9.92
CA ASN A 159 6.91 -7.07 -10.00
C ASN A 159 6.25 -6.90 -8.61
N VAL A 160 7.02 -6.40 -7.64
CA VAL A 160 6.57 -6.23 -6.25
C VAL A 160 6.47 -4.76 -5.88
N LEU A 161 5.35 -4.39 -5.26
CA LEU A 161 5.13 -3.09 -4.63
C LEU A 161 4.95 -3.28 -3.12
N TYR A 162 5.78 -2.58 -2.34
CA TYR A 162 5.57 -2.42 -0.91
C TYR A 162 4.80 -1.13 -0.67
N ARG A 163 3.84 -1.20 0.25
CA ARG A 163 3.12 -0.05 0.80
C ARG A 163 3.25 -0.12 2.31
N ILE A 164 3.85 0.89 2.91
CA ILE A 164 4.21 0.89 4.33
C ILE A 164 3.68 2.17 4.94
N PHE A 165 2.89 2.06 6.00
CA PHE A 165 2.46 3.19 6.79
C PHE A 165 3.07 3.11 8.18
N SER A 166 3.51 4.26 8.67
CA SER A 166 4.06 4.43 10.00
C SER A 166 3.56 5.75 10.57
N ARG A 167 2.98 5.68 11.77
CA ARG A 167 2.51 6.83 12.55
C ARG A 167 3.03 6.73 13.98
N SER A 168 3.64 7.82 14.45
CA SER A 168 4.32 7.98 15.74
C SER A 168 4.05 9.34 16.36
#